data_AF-A0A4Q5RJ77-F1
#
_entry.id   AF-A0A4Q5RJ77-F1
#
_cell.length_a   1.000
_cell.length_b   1.000
_cell.length_c   1.000
_cell.angle_alpha   90.00
_cell.angle_beta   90.00
_cell.angle_gamma   90.00
#
_symmetry.space_group_name_H-M   'P 1'
#
loop_
_entity.id
_entity.type
_entity.pdbx_description
1 polymer ?
#
loop_
_entity_poly.entity_id
_entity_poly.type
_entity_poly.pdbx_seq_one_letter_code
_entity_poly.pdbx_strand_id
1 'polypeptide(L)'
;LVQSDHLFSRILSVNHLSELKKLFDVTANDYWHYHFRFEETSTYQPKKLGSQMIDNIIINTVVPIVFAYGHYHSDISTKDKVLHWLDMLNAEKNRITTRFYSFGIRCENAFDSQALYELKSKYCDEKRCLECAIGNAILKRPEPVRDISPP
;
A
#
# COMPACT_ATOMS: atom_id res chain seq x y z
N LEU A 1 -4.21 2.94 28.58
CA LEU A 1 -4.26 2.22 27.29
C LEU A 1 -3.07 2.65 26.43
N VAL A 2 -1.89 2.12 26.73
CA VAL A 2 -0.73 2.12 25.83
C VAL A 2 -0.12 0.73 26.01
N GLN A 3 -0.34 -0.17 25.05
CA GLN A 3 0.25 -1.53 25.12
C GLN A 3 1.73 -1.54 24.68
N SER A 4 2.25 -0.41 24.24
CA SER A 4 3.62 -0.28 23.75
C SER A 4 4.14 1.13 23.97
N ASP A 5 4.79 1.37 25.11
CA ASP A 5 5.78 2.42 25.18
C ASP A 5 6.87 2.11 24.12
N HIS A 6 7.25 3.09 23.31
CA HIS A 6 8.25 2.94 22.24
C HIS A 6 7.86 2.04 21.03
N LEU A 7 6.59 2.07 20.59
CA LEU A 7 6.13 1.33 19.39
C LEU A 7 7.04 1.53 18.16
N PHE A 8 7.46 2.77 17.89
CA PHE A 8 8.31 3.07 16.75
C PHE A 8 9.68 2.36 16.82
N SER A 9 10.30 2.33 18.01
CA SER A 9 11.57 1.60 18.23
C SER A 9 11.39 0.11 17.95
N ARG A 10 10.28 -0.48 18.40
CA ARG A 10 9.95 -1.89 18.12
C ARG A 10 9.74 -2.15 16.63
N ILE A 11 9.07 -1.24 15.92
CA ILE A 11 8.90 -1.33 14.46
C ILE A 11 10.26 -1.33 13.76
N LEU A 12 11.18 -0.45 14.18
CA LEU A 12 12.53 -0.39 13.61
C LEU A 12 13.33 -1.67 13.84
N SER A 13 13.15 -2.36 14.97
CA SER A 13 13.87 -3.59 15.29
C SER A 13 13.29 -4.86 14.64
N VAL A 14 12.07 -4.82 14.11
CA VAL A 14 11.46 -5.96 13.42
C VAL A 14 12.14 -6.19 12.08
N ASN A 15 12.37 -7.47 11.75
CA ASN A 15 12.90 -7.89 10.45
C ASN A 15 11.83 -8.58 9.59
N HIS A 16 10.97 -9.40 10.19
CA HIS A 16 9.96 -10.16 9.47
C HIS A 16 8.59 -9.49 9.49
N LEU A 17 7.91 -9.46 8.34
CA LEU A 17 6.56 -8.88 8.23
C LEU A 17 5.54 -9.53 9.19
N SER A 18 5.68 -10.83 9.46
CA SER A 18 4.79 -11.55 10.40
C SER A 18 4.89 -11.00 11.83
N GLU A 19 6.09 -10.61 12.26
CA GLU A 19 6.32 -9.95 13.55
C GLU A 19 5.75 -8.54 13.55
N LEU A 20 5.90 -7.81 12.43
CA LEU A 20 5.33 -6.48 12.27
C LEU A 20 3.80 -6.52 12.38
N LYS A 21 3.15 -7.46 11.69
CA LYS A 21 1.69 -7.66 11.77
C LYS A 21 1.23 -7.96 13.20
N LYS A 22 1.99 -8.72 13.98
CA LYS A 22 1.68 -9.00 15.40
C LYS A 22 1.69 -7.75 16.28
N LEU A 23 2.48 -6.73 15.95
CA LEU A 23 2.44 -5.45 16.69
C LEU A 23 1.08 -4.75 16.58
N PHE A 24 0.30 -5.06 15.54
CA PHE A 24 -1.03 -4.52 15.30
C PHE A 24 -2.17 -5.51 15.60
N ASP A 25 -1.89 -6.72 16.11
CA ASP A 25 -2.91 -7.64 16.62
C ASP A 25 -3.33 -7.20 18.03
N VAL A 26 -4.03 -6.07 18.09
CA VAL A 26 -4.55 -5.46 19.31
C VAL A 26 -6.07 -5.44 19.28
N THR A 27 -6.68 -5.47 20.45
CA THR A 27 -8.13 -5.28 20.62
C THR A 27 -8.43 -3.83 20.95
N ALA A 28 -9.61 -3.37 20.53
CA ALA A 28 -10.15 -2.11 21.04
C ALA A 28 -10.35 -2.17 22.57
N ASN A 29 -10.59 -1.02 23.20
CA ASN A 29 -10.94 -1.02 24.63
C ASN A 29 -12.29 -1.71 24.89
N ASP A 30 -12.57 -2.00 26.17
CA ASP A 30 -13.78 -2.71 26.58
C ASP A 30 -15.08 -2.07 26.08
N TYR A 31 -15.16 -0.73 26.02
CA TYR A 31 -16.34 -0.03 25.52
C TYR A 31 -16.77 -0.54 24.14
N TRP A 32 -15.82 -0.66 23.21
CA TRP A 32 -16.07 -1.11 21.84
C TRP A 32 -16.40 -2.60 21.74
N HIS A 33 -16.12 -3.39 22.78
CA HIS A 33 -16.55 -4.79 22.81
C HIS A 33 -18.06 -4.92 22.97
N TYR A 34 -18.72 -3.91 23.54
CA TYR A 34 -20.17 -3.87 23.75
C TYR A 34 -20.89 -2.91 22.80
N HIS A 35 -20.19 -2.03 22.08
CA HIS A 35 -20.81 -0.99 21.25
C HIS A 35 -20.28 -1.08 19.81
N PHE A 36 -21.19 -1.26 18.85
CA PHE A 36 -20.87 -1.08 17.41
C PHE A 36 -21.19 0.33 16.92
N ARG A 37 -22.23 0.94 17.50
CA ARG A 37 -22.59 2.35 17.36
C ARG A 37 -22.48 3.01 18.73
N PHE A 38 -22.26 4.31 18.75
CA PHE A 38 -22.33 5.06 20.00
C PHE A 38 -23.71 4.88 20.64
N GLU A 39 -23.73 4.76 21.97
CA GLU A 39 -24.93 4.70 22.82
C GLU A 39 -25.84 3.47 22.62
N GLU A 40 -25.58 2.60 21.65
CA GLU A 40 -26.30 1.34 21.45
C GLU A 40 -25.48 0.15 21.97
N THR A 41 -25.96 -0.50 23.04
CA THR A 41 -25.36 -1.73 23.56
C THR A 41 -25.71 -2.92 22.66
N SER A 42 -24.71 -3.79 22.47
CA SER A 42 -24.77 -4.99 21.65
C SER A 42 -24.12 -6.17 22.38
N THR A 43 -24.30 -7.38 21.85
CA THR A 43 -23.65 -8.58 22.40
C THR A 43 -22.13 -8.44 22.38
N TYR A 44 -21.48 -8.87 23.46
CA TYR A 44 -20.02 -8.83 23.60
C TYR A 44 -19.31 -9.47 22.40
N GLN A 45 -18.44 -8.70 21.74
CA GLN A 45 -17.61 -9.16 20.64
C GLN A 45 -16.27 -8.41 20.66
N PRO A 46 -15.14 -9.09 20.96
CA PRO A 46 -13.82 -8.47 20.91
C PRO A 46 -13.55 -7.86 19.53
N LYS A 47 -13.37 -6.55 19.47
CA LYS A 47 -13.08 -5.85 18.22
C LYS A 47 -11.59 -5.90 17.94
N LYS A 48 -11.22 -6.67 16.93
CA LYS A 48 -9.85 -6.79 16.41
C LYS A 48 -9.74 -6.15 15.04
N LEU A 49 -8.54 -5.74 14.67
CA LEU A 49 -8.25 -5.32 13.30
C LEU A 49 -8.28 -6.53 12.37
N GLY A 50 -8.94 -6.39 11.22
CA GLY A 50 -8.86 -7.38 10.15
C GLY A 50 -7.48 -7.36 9.47
N SER A 51 -7.08 -8.47 8.86
CA SER A 51 -5.79 -8.59 8.16
C SER A 51 -5.59 -7.51 7.10
N GLN A 52 -6.62 -7.19 6.31
CA GLN A 52 -6.56 -6.12 5.32
C GLN A 52 -6.32 -4.74 5.94
N MET A 53 -6.90 -4.47 7.11
CA MET A 53 -6.70 -3.19 7.79
C MET A 53 -5.28 -3.07 8.34
N ILE A 54 -4.73 -4.16 8.88
CA ILE A 54 -3.33 -4.22 9.30
C ILE A 54 -2.41 -3.96 8.10
N ASP A 55 -2.65 -4.64 6.97
CA ASP A 55 -1.87 -4.44 5.73
C ASP A 55 -1.94 -2.97 5.29
N ASN A 56 -3.14 -2.36 5.28
CA ASN A 56 -3.30 -0.96 4.91
C ASN A 56 -2.55 0.01 5.84
N ILE A 57 -2.53 -0.24 7.16
CA ILE A 57 -1.76 0.56 8.12
C ILE A 57 -0.26 0.42 7.84
N ILE A 58 0.20 -0.81 7.56
CA ILE A 58 1.62 -1.04 7.25
C ILE A 58 2.01 -0.27 5.98
N ILE A 59 1.24 -0.42 4.90
CA ILE A 59 1.51 0.21 3.60
C ILE A 59 1.47 1.74 3.70
N ASN A 60 0.40 2.30 4.29
CA ASN A 60 0.16 3.75 4.24
C ASN A 60 0.80 4.53 5.39
N THR A 61 1.27 3.86 6.44
CA THR A 61 1.78 4.54 7.63
C THR A 61 3.15 4.04 8.05
N VAL A 62 3.33 2.73 8.23
CA VAL A 62 4.61 2.20 8.70
C VAL A 62 5.70 2.36 7.64
N VAL A 63 5.43 1.91 6.41
CA VAL A 63 6.37 1.94 5.29
C VAL A 63 6.90 3.38 5.04
N PRO A 64 6.06 4.42 4.87
CA PRO A 64 6.55 5.78 4.63
C PRO A 64 7.44 6.32 5.77
N ILE A 65 7.03 6.08 7.02
CA ILE A 65 7.76 6.60 8.20
C ILE A 65 9.12 5.90 8.34
N VAL A 66 9.16 4.57 8.21
CA VAL A 66 10.41 3.80 8.34
C VAL A 66 11.33 4.06 7.15
N PHE A 67 10.79 4.20 5.94
CA PHE A 67 11.60 4.58 4.77
C PHE A 67 12.20 5.98 4.93
N ALA A 68 11.41 6.95 5.40
CA ALA A 68 11.90 8.31 5.68
C ALA A 68 13.00 8.30 6.76
N TYR A 69 12.86 7.48 7.81
CA TYR A 69 13.90 7.29 8.82
C TYR A 69 15.19 6.74 8.20
N GLY A 70 15.12 5.67 7.40
CA GLY A 70 16.28 5.10 6.73
C GLY A 70 16.92 6.08 5.74
N HIS A 71 16.11 6.86 5.02
CA HIS A 71 16.60 7.92 4.14
C HIS A 71 17.35 9.01 4.90
N TYR A 72 16.78 9.53 5.99
CA TYR A 72 17.41 10.58 6.81
C TYR A 72 18.75 10.14 7.40
N HIS A 73 18.86 8.89 7.84
CA HIS A 73 20.09 8.34 8.43
C HIS A 73 21.05 7.72 7.40
N SER A 74 20.74 7.80 6.10
CA SER A 74 21.48 7.11 5.03
C SER A 74 21.63 5.59 5.25
N ASP A 75 20.67 4.99 5.96
CA ASP A 75 20.62 3.56 6.23
C ASP A 75 19.90 2.83 5.09
N ILE A 76 20.70 2.20 4.23
CA ILE A 76 20.23 1.42 3.09
C ILE A 76 19.49 0.16 3.56
N SER A 77 19.96 -0.48 4.63
CA SER A 77 19.37 -1.73 5.13
C SER A 77 17.92 -1.54 5.58
N THR A 78 17.62 -0.41 6.24
CA THR A 78 16.25 -0.06 6.63
C THR A 78 15.37 0.22 5.41
N LYS A 79 15.89 0.89 4.38
CA LYS A 79 15.13 1.13 3.14
C LYS A 79 14.80 -0.19 2.43
N ASP A 80 15.79 -1.05 2.24
CA ASP A 80 15.61 -2.34 1.56
C ASP A 80 14.63 -3.24 2.32
N LYS A 81 14.70 -3.23 3.66
CA LYS A 81 13.75 -3.94 4.52
C LYS A 81 12.31 -3.50 4.27
N VAL A 82 12.08 -2.19 4.17
CA VAL A 82 10.73 -1.64 3.94
C VAL A 82 10.22 -1.99 2.55
N LEU A 83 11.08 -1.96 1.53
CA LEU A 83 10.73 -2.41 0.18
C LEU A 83 10.38 -3.91 0.17
N HIS A 84 11.16 -4.72 0.88
CA HIS A 84 10.88 -6.13 1.04
C HIS A 84 9.53 -6.40 1.74
N TRP A 85 9.15 -5.57 2.72
CA TRP A 85 7.82 -5.67 3.33
C TRP A 85 6.71 -5.40 2.30
N LEU A 86 6.87 -4.40 1.44
CA LEU A 86 5.90 -4.11 0.36
C LEU A 86 5.79 -5.27 -0.63
N ASP A 87 6.90 -5.94 -0.97
CA ASP A 87 6.90 -7.10 -1.86
C ASP A 87 6.12 -8.30 -1.30
N MET A 88 6.08 -8.45 0.03
CA MET A 88 5.37 -9.54 0.70
C MET A 88 3.92 -9.22 1.06
N LEU A 89 3.52 -7.94 1.01
CA LEU A 89 2.15 -7.52 1.30
C LEU A 89 1.27 -7.72 0.07
N ASN A 90 -0.01 -8.03 0.30
CA ASN A 90 -0.97 -8.15 -0.79
C ASN A 90 -1.14 -6.81 -1.49
N ALA A 91 -1.30 -6.85 -2.82
CA ALA A 91 -1.66 -5.69 -3.61
C ALA A 91 -2.91 -4.99 -3.07
N GLU A 92 -2.87 -3.65 -3.02
CA GLU A 92 -4.04 -2.88 -2.64
C GLU A 92 -5.13 -2.97 -3.72
N LYS A 93 -6.35 -3.26 -3.26
CA LYS A 93 -7.52 -3.35 -4.13
C LYS A 93 -8.25 -2.02 -4.16
N ASN A 94 -8.00 -1.23 -5.20
CA ASN A 94 -8.64 0.05 -5.40
C ASN A 94 -8.99 0.28 -6.88
N ARG A 95 -9.66 1.40 -7.17
CA ARG A 95 -10.10 1.74 -8.55
C ARG A 95 -8.92 1.91 -9.52
N ILE A 96 -7.75 2.31 -9.03
CA ILE A 96 -6.56 2.52 -9.85
C ILE A 96 -5.99 1.16 -10.28
N THR A 97 -5.73 0.25 -9.34
CA THR A 97 -5.22 -1.10 -9.64
C THR A 97 -6.20 -1.89 -10.51
N THR A 98 -7.51 -1.75 -10.25
CA THR A 98 -8.56 -2.35 -11.10
C THR A 98 -8.51 -1.84 -12.54
N ARG A 99 -8.26 -0.54 -12.74
CA ARG A 99 -8.17 0.04 -14.09
C ARG A 99 -6.92 -0.44 -14.82
N PHE A 100 -5.78 -0.52 -14.15
CA PHE A 100 -4.57 -1.07 -14.76
C PHE A 100 -4.72 -2.56 -15.11
N TYR A 101 -5.42 -3.33 -14.28
CA TYR A 101 -5.75 -4.72 -14.58
C TYR A 101 -6.58 -4.84 -15.88
N SER A 102 -7.50 -3.91 -16.14
CA SER A 102 -8.27 -3.88 -17.39
C SER A 102 -7.42 -3.62 -18.64
N PHE A 103 -6.21 -3.06 -18.47
CA PHE A 103 -5.20 -2.89 -19.52
C PHE A 103 -4.22 -4.07 -19.60
N GLY A 104 -4.44 -5.15 -18.85
CA GLY A 104 -3.57 -6.32 -18.81
C GLY A 104 -2.36 -6.17 -17.88
N ILE A 105 -2.26 -5.09 -17.11
CA ILE A 105 -1.16 -4.88 -16.16
C ILE A 105 -1.53 -5.53 -14.83
N ARG A 106 -0.75 -6.53 -14.42
CA ARG A 106 -0.95 -7.23 -13.15
C ARG A 106 -0.26 -6.48 -12.02
N CYS A 107 -0.85 -6.62 -10.84
CA CYS A 107 -0.37 -6.05 -9.59
C CYS A 107 -0.38 -7.19 -8.59
N GLU A 108 0.80 -7.69 -8.22
CA GLU A 108 0.94 -8.92 -7.43
C GLU A 108 1.05 -8.59 -5.94
N ASN A 109 1.74 -7.51 -5.62
CA ASN A 109 2.01 -7.10 -4.24
C ASN A 109 1.77 -5.59 -4.00
N ALA A 110 2.00 -5.15 -2.77
CA ALA A 110 1.82 -3.75 -2.41
C ALA A 110 2.85 -2.82 -3.05
N PHE A 111 4.05 -3.34 -3.37
CA PHE A 111 5.06 -2.57 -4.10
C PHE A 111 4.53 -2.16 -5.48
N ASP A 112 3.95 -3.10 -6.22
CA ASP A 112 3.31 -2.84 -7.51
C ASP A 112 2.15 -1.85 -7.38
N SER A 113 1.28 -2.01 -6.38
CA SER A 113 0.10 -1.14 -6.24
C SER A 113 0.50 0.30 -5.94
N GLN A 114 1.53 0.49 -5.12
CA GLN A 114 2.10 1.80 -4.81
C GLN A 114 2.80 2.41 -6.02
N ALA A 115 3.57 1.61 -6.79
CA ALA A 115 4.20 2.09 -8.02
C ALA A 115 3.16 2.56 -9.05
N LEU A 116 2.07 1.81 -9.23
CA LEU A 116 0.97 2.20 -10.12
C LEU A 116 0.22 3.44 -9.62
N TYR A 117 0.06 3.59 -8.30
CA TYR A 117 -0.55 4.78 -7.71
C TYR A 117 0.27 6.04 -7.98
N GLU A 118 1.59 5.99 -7.74
CA GLU A 118 2.50 7.10 -8.03
C GLU A 118 2.57 7.40 -9.53
N LEU A 119 2.69 6.37 -10.38
CA LEU A 119 2.61 6.54 -11.84
C LEU A 119 1.33 7.26 -12.25
N LYS A 120 0.19 6.81 -11.73
CA LYS A 120 -1.12 7.36 -12.08
C LYS A 120 -1.24 8.83 -11.66
N SER A 121 -0.89 9.13 -10.42
CA SER A 121 -1.09 10.45 -9.82
C SER A 121 -0.06 11.46 -10.29
N LYS A 122 1.23 11.09 -10.37
CA LYS A 122 2.33 12.02 -10.70
C LYS A 122 2.58 12.17 -12.20
N TYR A 123 2.12 11.23 -13.02
CA TYR A 123 2.35 11.28 -14.47
C TYR A 123 1.06 11.25 -15.28
N CYS A 124 0.21 10.25 -15.08
CA CYS A 124 -0.96 10.07 -15.96
C CYS A 124 -2.03 11.17 -15.75
N ASP A 125 -2.36 11.51 -14.50
CA ASP A 125 -3.33 12.59 -14.21
C ASP A 125 -2.80 13.96 -14.63
N GLU A 126 -1.50 14.20 -14.45
CA GLU A 126 -0.82 15.43 -14.88
C GLU A 126 -0.52 15.48 -16.39
N LYS A 127 -0.82 14.41 -17.14
CA LYS A 127 -0.52 14.28 -18.58
C LYS A 127 0.96 14.44 -18.93
N ARG A 128 1.88 14.10 -18.02
CA ARG A 128 3.34 14.18 -18.20
C ARG A 128 3.91 13.00 -18.99
N CYS A 129 3.22 12.58 -20.05
CA CYS A 129 3.58 11.40 -20.84
C CYS A 129 4.98 11.50 -21.48
N LEU A 130 5.44 12.71 -21.82
CA LEU A 130 6.77 12.97 -22.39
C LEU A 130 7.91 12.84 -21.36
N GLU A 131 7.60 12.89 -20.06
CA GLU A 131 8.56 12.68 -18.96
C GLU A 131 8.47 11.26 -18.38
N CYS A 132 7.43 10.52 -18.74
CA CYS A 132 7.19 9.15 -18.29
C CYS A 132 7.86 8.15 -19.24
N ALA A 133 8.65 7.20 -18.74
CA ALA A 133 9.24 6.15 -19.58
C ALA A 133 8.18 5.31 -20.31
N ILE A 134 7.08 4.97 -19.61
CA ILE A 134 5.95 4.21 -20.19
C ILE A 134 5.21 5.07 -21.22
N GLY A 135 4.93 6.34 -20.91
CA GLY A 135 4.26 7.26 -21.83
C GLY A 135 5.04 7.46 -23.13
N ASN A 136 6.35 7.70 -23.02
CA ASN A 136 7.26 7.79 -24.15
C ASN A 136 7.28 6.51 -24.99
N ALA A 137 7.31 5.34 -24.36
CA ALA A 137 7.28 4.06 -25.07
C ALA A 137 5.96 3.87 -25.85
N ILE A 138 4.82 4.31 -25.30
CA ILE A 138 3.52 4.25 -25.98
C ILE A 138 3.49 5.20 -27.18
N LEU A 139 3.93 6.46 -27.01
CA LEU A 139 3.89 7.48 -28.08
C LEU A 139 4.83 7.17 -29.25
N LYS A 140 5.92 6.45 -29.00
CA LYS A 140 6.87 6.04 -30.05
C LYS A 140 6.42 4.80 -30.83
N ARG A 141 5.35 4.12 -30.42
CA ARG A 141 4.81 3.01 -31.21
C ARG A 141 4.18 3.59 -32.47
N PRO A 142 4.62 3.21 -33.68
CA PRO A 142 3.90 3.57 -34.89
C PRO A 142 2.49 2.98 -34.78
N GLU A 143 1.46 3.74 -35.18
CA GLU A 143 0.10 3.19 -35.23
C GLU A 143 0.11 1.91 -36.08
N PRO A 144 -0.63 0.85 -35.69
CA PRO A 144 -0.98 -0.16 -36.66
C PRO A 144 -1.71 0.56 -37.80
N VAL A 145 -1.20 0.44 -39.02
CA VAL A 145 -1.84 0.97 -40.23
C VAL A 145 -3.30 0.54 -40.19
N ARG A 146 -4.21 1.49 -39.96
CA ARG A 146 -5.63 1.22 -40.13
C ARG A 146 -5.81 0.94 -41.61
N ASP A 147 -6.24 -0.26 -41.95
CA ASP A 147 -6.57 -0.60 -43.33
C ASP A 147 -7.78 0.26 -43.73
N ILE A 148 -7.52 1.34 -44.46
CA ILE A 148 -8.54 2.21 -45.05
C ILE A 148 -8.89 1.61 -46.42
N SER A 149 -9.30 0.34 -46.44
CA SER A 149 -9.89 -0.25 -47.63
C SER A 149 -11.36 0.21 -47.70
N PRO A 150 -11.77 0.97 -48.73
CA PRO A 150 -13.17 1.32 -48.91
C PRO A 150 -14.02 0.07 -49.20
N PRO A 151 -15.32 0.08 -48.84
CA PRO A 151 -16.25 -1.02 -49.16
C PRO A 151 -16.50 -1.17 -50.65
#